data_AF-A0A259SQJ4-F1
#
_entry.id   AF-A0A259SQJ4-F1
#
_cell.length_a   1.000
_cell.length_b   1.000
_cell.length_c   1.000
_cell.angle_alpha   90.00
_cell.angle_beta   90.00
_cell.angle_gamma   90.00
#
_symmetry.space_group_name_H-M   'P 1'
#
loop_
_entity.id
_entity.type
_entity.pdbx_description
1 polymer ?
#
loop_
_entity_poly.entity_id
_entity_poly.type
_entity_poly.pdbx_seq_one_letter_code
_entity_poly.pdbx_strand_id
1 'polypeptide(L)'
;MSTSLRPTVRRIRPPALLAALLVVAVGAGLAVASPQPAHADGEVTWSIQPSSPAGPDGRTEFSYQVAPGSVITDWVAVTNRSAEPATFRVYAADAKTDYDTAA
;
A
#
# COMPACT_ATOMS: atom_id res chain seq x y z
N MET A 1 3.53 -44.73 68.88
CA MET A 1 4.42 -44.64 67.71
C MET A 1 3.80 -43.65 66.73
N SER A 2 4.36 -42.44 66.61
CA SER A 2 3.81 -41.37 65.79
C SER A 2 4.82 -41.07 64.67
N THR A 3 4.47 -41.45 63.43
CA THR A 3 5.34 -41.27 62.25
C THR A 3 4.98 -39.96 61.57
N SER A 4 5.92 -39.04 61.53
CA SER A 4 5.82 -37.74 60.84
C SER A 4 6.12 -37.89 59.35
N LEU A 5 5.33 -37.27 58.47
CA LEU A 5 5.76 -36.92 57.12
C LEU A 5 5.60 -35.40 56.93
N ARG A 6 6.72 -34.70 56.79
CA ARG A 6 6.74 -33.30 56.34
C ARG A 6 6.92 -33.30 54.82
N PRO A 7 6.00 -32.72 54.03
CA PRO A 7 6.19 -32.58 52.60
C PRO A 7 7.21 -31.46 52.34
N THR A 8 8.34 -31.83 51.75
CA THR A 8 9.37 -30.87 51.33
C THR A 8 8.87 -30.14 50.08
N VAL A 9 8.40 -28.90 50.25
CA VAL A 9 8.00 -28.05 49.13
C VAL A 9 9.27 -27.64 48.36
N ARG A 10 9.45 -28.22 47.18
CA ARG A 10 10.51 -27.87 46.23
C ARG A 10 10.22 -26.49 45.65
N ARG A 11 10.94 -25.46 46.12
CA ARG A 11 10.94 -24.13 45.51
C ARG A 11 11.43 -24.24 44.07
N ILE A 12 10.51 -24.11 43.12
CA ILE A 12 10.82 -23.99 41.70
C ILE A 12 11.54 -22.64 41.54
N ARG A 13 12.81 -22.69 41.14
CA ARG A 13 13.61 -21.48 40.90
C ARG A 13 13.04 -20.75 39.67
N PRO A 14 13.03 -19.41 39.64
CA PRO A 14 12.38 -18.61 38.58
C PRO A 14 13.24 -18.19 37.36
N PRO A 15 14.41 -18.80 36.99
CA PRO A 15 15.20 -18.25 35.89
C PRO A 15 14.65 -18.59 34.50
N ALA A 16 13.79 -19.62 34.38
CA ALA A 16 13.29 -20.08 33.09
C ALA A 16 12.18 -19.18 32.49
N LEU A 17 11.35 -18.57 33.35
CA LEU A 17 10.29 -17.64 32.93
C LEU A 17 10.85 -16.32 32.40
N LEU A 18 11.92 -15.80 33.05
CA LEU A 18 12.62 -14.60 32.61
C LEU A 18 13.34 -14.81 31.26
N ALA A 19 13.95 -15.97 31.07
CA ALA A 19 14.60 -16.32 29.81
C ALA A 19 13.58 -16.45 28.65
N ALA A 20 12.41 -17.07 28.90
CA ALA A 20 11.36 -17.18 27.89
C ALA A 20 10.76 -15.81 27.50
N LEU A 21 10.58 -14.91 28.47
CA LEU A 21 10.15 -13.53 28.22
C LEU A 21 11.15 -12.73 27.36
N LEU A 22 12.45 -12.90 27.62
CA LEU A 22 13.51 -12.28 26.84
C LEU A 22 13.54 -12.76 25.38
N VAL A 23 13.33 -14.06 25.13
CA VAL A 23 13.30 -14.61 23.77
C VAL A 23 12.09 -14.09 22.98
N VAL A 24 10.91 -13.98 23.61
CA VAL A 24 9.71 -13.38 22.97
C VAL A 24 9.90 -11.89 22.70
N ALA A 25 10.53 -11.15 23.62
CA ALA A 25 10.83 -9.73 23.44
C ALA A 25 11.82 -9.48 22.29
N VAL A 26 12.84 -10.33 22.14
CA VAL A 26 13.80 -10.25 21.03
C VAL A 26 13.15 -10.67 19.70
N GLY A 27 12.28 -11.68 19.70
CA GLY A 27 11.53 -12.11 18.51
C GLY A 27 10.55 -11.06 17.99
N ALA A 28 9.92 -10.28 18.89
CA ALA A 28 9.03 -9.17 18.52
C ALA A 28 9.78 -7.93 18.01
N GLY A 29 11.01 -7.68 18.49
CA GLY A 29 11.86 -6.57 18.05
C GLY A 29 12.45 -6.74 16.65
N LEU A 30 12.45 -7.97 16.11
CA LEU A 30 12.91 -8.31 14.76
C LEU A 30 11.78 -8.33 13.72
N ALA A 31 10.59 -7.82 14.07
CA ALA A 31 9.60 -7.45 13.06
C ALA A 31 10.22 -6.37 12.18
N VAL A 32 10.85 -6.82 11.10
CA VAL A 32 11.47 -6.02 10.05
C VAL A 32 10.44 -4.96 9.66
N ALA A 33 10.71 -3.72 10.07
CA ALA A 33 9.99 -2.58 9.54
C ALA A 33 10.25 -2.62 8.04
N SER A 34 9.24 -3.03 7.27
CA SER A 34 9.28 -2.92 5.82
C SER A 34 9.56 -1.45 5.52
N PRO A 35 10.59 -1.12 4.73
CA PRO A 35 10.86 0.27 4.37
C PRO A 35 9.61 0.82 3.71
N GLN A 36 8.91 1.71 4.42
CA GLN A 36 7.81 2.45 3.83
C GLN A 36 8.47 3.43 2.86
N PRO A 37 8.00 3.55 1.60
CA PRO A 37 8.51 4.55 0.68
C PRO A 37 8.46 5.90 1.38
N ALA A 38 9.63 6.53 1.53
CA ALA A 38 9.74 7.86 2.07
C ALA A 38 9.23 8.81 0.99
N HIS A 39 7.92 9.09 1.01
CA HIS A 39 7.37 10.21 0.29
C HIS A 39 7.89 11.48 0.98
N ALA A 40 8.50 12.39 0.22
CA ALA A 40 8.78 13.71 0.78
C ALA A 40 7.44 14.33 1.19
N ASP A 41 7.39 15.01 2.34
CA ASP A 41 6.20 15.79 2.70
C ASP A 41 5.86 16.74 1.54
N GLY A 42 4.67 16.55 0.95
CA GLY A 42 4.22 17.30 -0.23
C GLY A 42 4.42 16.61 -1.59
N GLU A 43 4.91 15.37 -1.64
CA GLU A 43 4.95 14.58 -2.87
C GLU A 43 3.53 14.16 -3.31
N VAL A 44 3.11 14.64 -4.48
CA VAL A 44 1.80 14.29 -5.05
C VAL A 44 1.94 13.05 -5.93
N THR A 45 1.36 11.93 -5.47
CA THR A 45 1.21 10.72 -6.28
C THR A 45 -0.20 10.70 -6.89
N TRP A 46 -0.29 10.52 -8.20
CA TRP A 46 -1.56 10.53 -8.92
C TRP A 46 -1.53 9.55 -10.11
N SER A 47 -2.71 9.22 -10.62
CA SER A 47 -2.88 8.39 -11.81
C SER A 47 -4.01 8.90 -12.70
N ILE A 48 -3.91 8.62 -14.00
CA ILE A 48 -5.00 8.78 -14.98
C ILE A 48 -5.22 7.46 -15.72
N GLN A 49 -6.48 7.13 -15.98
CA GLN A 49 -6.85 5.94 -16.75
C GLN A 49 -8.20 6.11 -17.48
N PRO A 50 -8.45 5.34 -18.56
CA PRO A 50 -9.78 5.23 -19.15
C PRO A 50 -10.86 4.85 -18.12
N SER A 51 -12.09 5.32 -18.37
CA SER A 51 -13.20 5.13 -17.44
C SER A 51 -14.56 5.22 -18.13
N SER A 52 -15.61 5.05 -17.32
CA SER A 52 -17.00 5.32 -17.66
C SER A 52 -17.55 6.42 -16.72
N PRO A 53 -18.81 6.88 -16.91
CA PRO A 53 -19.46 7.75 -15.93
C PRO A 53 -19.50 7.19 -14.50
N ALA A 54 -19.38 5.87 -14.33
CA ALA A 54 -19.35 5.20 -13.03
C ALA A 54 -17.93 5.03 -12.44
N GLY A 55 -16.89 5.49 -13.13
CA GLY A 55 -15.49 5.33 -12.74
C GLY A 55 -14.71 4.38 -13.65
N PRO A 56 -13.47 4.01 -13.25
CA PRO A 56 -12.60 3.11 -14.00
C PRO A 56 -13.29 1.84 -14.50
N ASP A 57 -13.12 1.52 -15.79
CA ASP A 57 -13.83 0.43 -16.46
C ASP A 57 -12.92 -0.73 -16.92
N GLY A 58 -11.64 -0.69 -16.53
CA GLY A 58 -10.65 -1.73 -16.82
C GLY A 58 -9.98 -1.62 -18.18
N ARG A 59 -10.35 -0.65 -19.03
CA ARG A 59 -9.62 -0.38 -20.28
C ARG A 59 -8.23 0.17 -19.98
N THR A 60 -7.25 -0.28 -20.76
CA THR A 60 -5.86 0.17 -20.66
C THR A 60 -5.51 1.26 -21.68
N GLU A 61 -6.31 1.38 -22.73
CA GLU A 61 -6.09 2.32 -23.83
C GLU A 61 -7.41 2.81 -24.43
N PHE A 62 -7.30 3.91 -25.18
CA PHE A 62 -8.37 4.39 -26.04
C PHE A 62 -8.16 3.85 -27.45
N SER A 63 -9.06 2.98 -27.91
CA SER A 63 -9.00 2.37 -29.23
C SER A 63 -10.30 2.63 -29.99
N TYR A 64 -10.19 3.31 -31.12
CA TYR A 64 -11.35 3.69 -31.93
C TYR A 64 -11.07 3.50 -33.42
N GLN A 65 -12.09 3.05 -34.14
CA GLN A 65 -12.12 3.09 -35.60
C GLN A 65 -13.08 4.20 -36.02
N VAL A 66 -12.57 5.24 -36.69
CA VAL A 66 -13.34 6.45 -37.01
C VAL A 66 -13.19 6.86 -38.47
N ALA A 67 -14.21 7.54 -38.98
CA ALA A 67 -14.17 8.17 -40.30
C ALA A 67 -13.60 9.60 -40.18
N PRO A 68 -13.16 10.22 -41.30
CA PRO A 68 -12.76 11.63 -41.30
C PRO A 68 -13.88 12.54 -40.77
N GLY A 69 -13.52 13.43 -39.84
CA GLY A 69 -14.46 14.38 -39.22
C GLY A 69 -15.28 13.82 -38.05
N SER A 70 -15.08 12.56 -37.64
CA SER A 70 -15.75 12.01 -36.45
C SER A 70 -15.34 12.72 -35.16
N VAL A 71 -16.30 12.90 -34.26
CA VAL A 71 -16.09 13.37 -32.88
C VAL A 71 -16.45 12.25 -31.91
N ILE A 72 -15.57 11.97 -30.96
CA ILE A 72 -15.78 10.98 -29.90
C ILE A 72 -15.88 11.71 -28.56
N THR A 73 -16.80 11.27 -27.71
CA THR A 73 -16.86 11.64 -26.29
C THR A 73 -16.54 10.41 -25.47
N ASP A 74 -15.57 10.51 -24.56
CA ASP A 74 -15.18 9.43 -23.65
C ASP A 74 -14.78 10.03 -22.29
N TRP A 75 -14.47 9.16 -21.32
CA TRP A 75 -14.23 9.52 -19.94
C TRP A 75 -12.84 9.07 -19.47
N VAL A 76 -12.20 9.91 -18.66
CA VAL A 76 -11.02 9.56 -17.88
C VAL A 76 -11.28 9.73 -16.40
N ALA A 77 -10.70 8.85 -15.60
CA ALA A 77 -10.64 9.00 -14.16
C ALA A 77 -9.28 9.56 -13.74
N VAL A 78 -9.27 10.69 -13.05
CA VAL A 78 -8.08 11.27 -12.41
C VAL A 78 -8.15 10.95 -10.92
N THR A 79 -7.16 10.22 -10.40
CA THR A 79 -7.17 9.75 -9.00
C THR A 79 -5.98 10.33 -8.24
N ASN A 80 -6.25 11.05 -7.15
CA ASN A 80 -5.25 11.39 -6.16
C ASN A 80 -4.92 10.13 -5.33
N ARG A 81 -3.66 9.72 -5.33
CA ARG A 81 -3.16 8.56 -4.55
C ARG A 81 -2.34 9.01 -3.33
N SER A 82 -2.22 10.31 -3.11
CA SER A 82 -1.49 10.90 -1.99
C SER A 82 -2.31 10.83 -0.70
N ALA A 83 -1.65 10.95 0.45
CA ALA A 83 -2.31 11.05 1.75
C ALA A 83 -3.05 12.40 1.94
N GLU A 84 -2.55 13.44 1.29
CA GLU A 84 -3.07 14.80 1.40
C GLU A 84 -3.95 15.18 0.19
N PRO A 85 -4.91 16.12 0.34
CA PRO A 85 -5.67 16.68 -0.77
C PRO A 85 -4.76 17.33 -1.83
N ALA A 86 -5.05 17.09 -3.11
CA ALA A 86 -4.34 17.68 -4.25
C ALA A 86 -5.30 18.41 -5.20
N THR A 87 -4.84 19.51 -5.79
CA THR A 87 -5.58 20.28 -6.80
C THR A 87 -4.96 20.04 -8.18
N PHE A 88 -5.76 19.64 -9.15
CA PHE A 88 -5.31 19.37 -10.52
C PHE A 88 -5.90 20.40 -11.49
N ARG A 89 -5.08 20.85 -12.45
CA ARG A 89 -5.55 21.59 -13.64
C ARG A 89 -5.50 20.63 -14.83
N VAL A 90 -6.63 20.47 -15.51
CA VAL A 90 -6.74 19.62 -16.69
C VAL A 90 -6.97 20.51 -17.91
N TYR A 91 -6.18 20.29 -18.95
CA TYR A 91 -6.28 21.01 -20.22
C TYR A 91 -6.12 20.01 -21.37
N ALA A 92 -6.70 20.33 -22.51
CA ALA A 92 -6.52 19.54 -23.72
C ALA A 92 -5.16 19.85 -24.35
N ALA A 93 -4.47 18.81 -24.80
CA ALA A 93 -3.24 18.89 -25.59
C ALA A 93 -3.37 17.94 -26.79
N ASP A 94 -2.62 18.21 -27.85
CA ASP A 94 -2.55 17.29 -28.98
C ASP A 94 -1.81 16.01 -28.56
N ALA A 95 -2.42 14.85 -28.82
CA ALA A 95 -1.78 13.58 -28.55
C ALA A 95 -0.71 13.28 -29.63
N LYS A 96 0.48 12.85 -29.18
CA LYS A 96 1.50 12.24 -30.04
C LYS A 96 1.24 10.74 -30.13
N THR A 97 1.16 10.20 -31.36
CA THR A 97 1.01 8.76 -31.64
C THR A 97 2.33 7.98 -31.63
N ASP A 98 3.43 8.62 -31.24
CA ASP A 98 4.74 7.98 -31.16
C ASP A 98 4.87 7.20 -29.84
N TYR A 99 4.77 5.87 -29.94
CA TYR A 99 4.91 4.95 -28.82
C TYR A 99 6.37 4.67 -28.42
N ASP A 100 7.35 5.09 -29.23
CA ASP A 100 8.79 4.84 -28.99
C ASP A 100 9.38 5.95 -28.11
N THR A 101 9.04 7.20 -28.40
CA THR A 101 9.65 8.35 -27.71
C THR A 101 8.75 8.99 -26.65
N ALA A 102 7.41 8.88 -26.79
CA ALA A 102 6.40 9.45 -25.89
C ALA A 102 6.71 10.89 -25.38
N ALA A 103 7.40 11.69 -26.19
CA ALA A 103 7.87 13.05 -25.90
C ALA A 103 7.45 14.03 -27.01
#